data_AF-K1S4P6-F1
#
_entry.id   AF-K1S4P6-F1
#
_cell.length_a   1.000
_cell.length_b   1.000
_cell.length_c   1.000
_cell.angle_alpha   90.00
_cell.angle_beta   90.00
_cell.angle_gamma   90.00
#
_symmetry.space_group_name_H-M   'P 1'
#
loop_
_entity.id
_entity.type
_entity.pdbx_description
1 polymer ?
#
loop_
_entity_poly.entity_id
_entity_poly.type
_entity_poly.pdbx_seq_one_letter_code
_entity_poly.pdbx_strand_id
1 'polypeptide(L)'
;MSGAFSTGLLEGYNTMDALAGLAFGIIVVNVIRSLDIKESGAVAKNTIKAGVFSSLLMALIYVLVAVVGAQSRGVFPVAANGGETFAIVSEYYFGKPGQIILALIFAVACLKTAIGLVTSCGETFEKIFPNGPSYRVWAVIFSLLSFLIANVGLDAIIAYSLPVLMFLYPLAVT
;
A
#
# COMPACT_ATOMS: atom_id res chain seq x y z
N MET A 1 22.26 -1.51 -18.67
CA MET A 1 21.86 -2.41 -17.57
C MET A 1 22.02 -1.80 -16.16
N SER A 2 22.75 -0.68 -15.96
CA SER A 2 22.98 -0.12 -14.61
C SER A 2 21.85 0.75 -14.04
N GLY A 3 20.81 1.09 -14.82
CA GLY A 3 19.71 1.94 -14.36
C GLY A 3 18.49 1.19 -13.79
N ALA A 4 18.19 -0.01 -14.30
CA ALA A 4 16.93 -0.71 -13.95
C ALA A 4 16.83 -1.10 -12.47
N PHE A 5 17.94 -1.54 -11.86
CA PHE A 5 18.00 -1.82 -10.42
C PHE A 5 17.81 -0.55 -9.59
N SER A 6 18.46 0.56 -9.97
CA SER A 6 18.32 1.83 -9.26
C SER A 6 16.92 2.40 -9.39
N THR A 7 16.30 2.31 -10.56
CA THR A 7 14.91 2.75 -10.78
C THR A 7 13.94 1.90 -9.96
N GLY A 8 14.06 0.57 -10.01
CA GLY A 8 13.20 -0.31 -9.21
C GLY A 8 13.38 -0.12 -7.70
N LEU A 9 14.62 0.13 -7.24
CA LEU A 9 14.88 0.45 -5.85
C LEU A 9 14.27 1.80 -5.44
N LEU A 10 14.34 2.82 -6.31
CA LEU A 10 13.73 4.13 -6.07
C LEU A 10 12.20 4.08 -6.09
N GLU A 11 11.60 3.35 -7.02
CA GLU A 11 10.15 3.13 -7.07
C GLU A 11 9.66 2.39 -5.82
N GLY A 12 10.39 1.35 -5.40
CA GLY A 12 10.13 0.66 -4.15
C GLY A 12 10.30 1.57 -2.93
N TYR A 13 11.33 2.42 -2.89
CA TYR A 13 11.47 3.42 -1.83
C TYR A 13 10.28 4.38 -1.80
N ASN A 14 9.74 4.76 -2.96
CA ASN A 14 8.60 5.65 -3.06
C ASN A 14 7.24 4.94 -2.84
N THR A 15 7.21 3.67 -2.45
CA THR A 15 5.97 2.88 -2.30
C THR A 15 5.11 3.23 -1.08
N MET A 16 5.42 4.29 -0.34
CA MET A 16 4.74 4.77 0.89
C MET A 16 4.64 3.76 2.05
N ASP A 17 4.89 2.46 1.84
CA ASP A 17 4.76 1.38 2.83
C ASP A 17 5.64 1.59 4.05
N ALA A 18 6.81 2.22 3.89
CA ALA A 18 7.71 2.52 5.01
C ALA A 18 7.10 3.59 5.95
N LEU A 19 6.56 4.69 5.40
CA LEU A 19 5.89 5.73 6.18
C LEU A 19 4.59 5.20 6.81
N ALA A 20 3.84 4.41 6.05
CA ALA A 20 2.66 3.70 6.52
C ALA A 20 2.98 2.79 7.72
N GLY A 21 4.04 1.97 7.62
CA GLY A 21 4.47 1.08 8.70
C GLY A 21 4.78 1.80 10.01
N LEU A 22 5.40 2.99 9.95
CA LEU A 22 5.67 3.83 11.12
C LEU A 22 4.37 4.32 11.79
N ALA A 23 3.39 4.78 11.00
CA ALA A 23 2.11 5.25 11.50
C ALA A 23 1.23 4.09 12.03
N PHE A 24 1.16 2.99 11.30
CA PHE A 24 0.30 1.85 11.62
C PHE A 24 0.87 0.92 12.69
N GLY A 25 2.19 0.95 12.93
CA GLY A 25 2.84 0.14 13.95
C GLY A 25 2.24 0.32 15.34
N ILE A 26 1.91 1.56 15.73
CA ILE A 26 1.26 1.86 17.02
C ILE A 26 -0.13 1.23 17.12
N ILE A 27 -0.92 1.23 16.03
CA ILE A 27 -2.25 0.63 16.02
C ILE A 27 -2.16 -0.89 16.10
N VAL A 28 -1.26 -1.52 15.35
CA VAL A 28 -1.01 -2.98 15.42
C VAL A 28 -0.62 -3.40 16.84
N VAL A 29 0.29 -2.67 17.49
CA VAL A 29 0.69 -2.94 18.87
C VAL A 29 -0.50 -2.80 19.85
N ASN A 30 -1.32 -1.76 19.68
CA ASN A 30 -2.51 -1.56 20.51
C ASN A 30 -3.54 -2.68 20.32
N VAL A 31 -3.77 -3.12 19.09
CA VAL A 31 -4.68 -4.24 18.78
C VAL A 31 -4.17 -5.52 19.43
N ILE A 32 -2.88 -5.84 19.34
CA ILE A 32 -2.32 -7.05 19.98
C ILE A 32 -2.44 -6.97 21.50
N ARG A 33 -2.21 -5.79 22.10
CA ARG A 33 -2.38 -5.58 23.55
C ARG A 33 -3.85 -5.70 23.98
N SER A 34 -4.81 -5.37 23.11
CA SER A 34 -6.24 -5.52 23.37
C SER A 34 -6.72 -6.98 23.41
N LEU A 35 -5.93 -7.91 22.85
CA LEU A 35 -6.19 -9.37 22.90
C LEU A 35 -5.69 -10.03 24.20
N ASP A 36 -5.58 -9.26 25.29
CA ASP A 36 -5.06 -9.66 26.62
C ASP A 36 -3.57 -10.11 26.64
N ILE A 37 -2.81 -9.86 25.57
CA ILE A 37 -1.36 -10.09 25.54
C ILE A 37 -0.67 -8.91 26.24
N LYS A 38 -0.52 -9.01 27.56
CA LYS A 38 0.00 -7.93 28.42
C LYS A 38 1.53 -7.86 28.49
N GLU A 39 2.22 -8.94 28.15
CA GLU A 39 3.68 -9.01 28.21
C GLU A 39 4.32 -8.39 26.94
N SER A 40 5.05 -7.28 27.11
CA SER A 40 5.68 -6.54 26.01
C SER A 40 6.61 -7.40 25.15
N GLY A 41 7.32 -8.36 25.75
CA GLY A 41 8.16 -9.31 25.04
C GLY A 41 7.37 -10.28 24.14
N ALA A 42 6.19 -10.71 24.58
CA ALA A 42 5.32 -11.58 23.81
C ALA A 42 4.65 -10.84 22.64
N VAL A 43 4.22 -9.58 22.86
CA VAL A 43 3.68 -8.71 21.80
C VAL A 43 4.73 -8.51 20.70
N ALA A 44 5.96 -8.14 21.06
CA ALA A 44 7.03 -7.92 20.08
C ALA A 44 7.36 -9.21 19.30
N LYS A 45 7.51 -10.35 19.99
CA LYS A 45 7.86 -11.63 19.35
C LYS A 45 6.77 -12.11 18.39
N ASN A 46 5.50 -11.97 18.76
CA ASN A 46 4.39 -12.35 17.90
C ASN A 46 4.26 -11.40 16.69
N THR A 47 4.42 -10.10 16.90
CA THR A 47 4.40 -9.09 15.83
C THR A 47 5.52 -9.35 14.81
N ILE A 48 6.74 -9.59 15.28
CA ILE A 48 7.89 -9.85 14.40
C ILE A 48 7.69 -11.15 13.62
N LYS A 49 7.24 -12.23 14.27
CA LYS A 49 6.98 -13.50 13.57
C LYS A 49 5.91 -13.35 12.48
N ALA A 50 4.80 -12.68 12.79
CA ALA A 50 3.73 -12.44 11.82
C ALA A 50 4.19 -11.51 10.68
N GLY A 51 4.95 -10.46 11.02
CA GLY A 51 5.53 -9.52 10.07
C GLY A 51 6.51 -10.20 9.12
N VAL A 52 7.51 -10.92 9.63
CA VAL A 52 8.51 -11.63 8.80
C VAL A 52 7.83 -12.65 7.89
N PHE A 53 6.87 -13.42 8.40
CA PHE A 53 6.11 -14.37 7.59
C PHE A 53 5.36 -13.68 6.44
N SER A 54 4.67 -12.58 6.74
CA SER A 54 3.92 -11.80 5.74
C SER A 54 4.84 -11.15 4.71
N SER A 55 5.96 -10.56 5.15
CA SER A 55 6.95 -9.92 4.28
C SER A 55 7.63 -10.91 3.33
N LEU A 56 7.94 -12.12 3.79
CA LEU A 56 8.50 -13.17 2.93
C LEU A 56 7.53 -13.58 1.82
N LEU A 57 6.25 -13.76 2.16
CA LEU A 57 5.23 -14.09 1.19
C LEU A 57 5.03 -12.95 0.17
N MET A 58 5.04 -11.70 0.64
CA MET A 58 4.91 -10.51 -0.22
C MET A 58 6.13 -10.33 -1.14
N ALA A 59 7.34 -10.57 -0.63
CA ALA A 59 8.55 -10.56 -1.44
C ALA A 59 8.49 -11.60 -2.57
N LEU A 60 8.02 -12.82 -2.28
CA LEU A 60 7.83 -13.85 -3.29
C LEU A 60 6.83 -13.41 -4.38
N ILE A 61 5.70 -12.82 -3.98
CA ILE A 61 4.69 -12.31 -4.92
C ILE A 61 5.29 -11.21 -5.80
N TYR A 62 6.04 -10.27 -5.23
CA TYR A 62 6.66 -9.19 -6.01
C TYR A 62 7.71 -9.70 -6.99
N VAL A 63 8.48 -10.73 -6.64
CA VAL A 63 9.42 -11.36 -7.58
C VAL A 63 8.66 -11.99 -8.75
N LEU A 64 7.57 -12.71 -8.49
CA LEU A 64 6.73 -13.30 -9.54
C LEU A 64 6.12 -12.22 -10.45
N VAL A 65 5.60 -11.15 -9.87
CA VAL A 65 5.06 -9.99 -10.61
C VAL A 65 6.15 -9.32 -11.45
N ALA A 66 7.35 -9.13 -10.91
CA ALA A 66 8.48 -8.55 -11.63
C ALA A 66 8.90 -9.42 -12.83
N VAL A 67 8.89 -10.76 -12.67
CA VAL A 67 9.16 -11.71 -13.76
C VAL A 67 8.07 -11.65 -14.84
N VAL A 68 6.81 -11.53 -14.45
CA VAL A 68 5.69 -11.35 -15.40
C VAL A 68 5.80 -10.02 -16.14
N GLY A 69 6.11 -8.93 -15.42
CA GLY A 69 6.35 -7.61 -16.00
C GLY A 69 7.58 -7.57 -16.92
N ALA A 70 8.65 -8.27 -16.57
CA ALA A 70 9.84 -8.37 -17.42
C ALA A 70 9.55 -9.14 -18.72
N GLN A 71 8.76 -10.22 -18.64
CA GLN A 71 8.35 -10.99 -19.82
C GLN A 71 7.37 -10.22 -20.72
N SER A 72 6.48 -9.39 -20.15
CA SER A 72 5.55 -8.60 -20.95
C SER A 72 6.26 -7.57 -21.85
N ARG A 73 7.44 -7.08 -21.44
CA ARG A 73 8.29 -6.17 -22.24
C ARG A 73 8.82 -6.78 -23.54
N GLY A 74 8.87 -8.11 -23.64
CA GLY A 74 9.28 -8.80 -24.86
C GLY A 74 8.16 -8.95 -25.89
N VAL A 75 6.89 -8.79 -25.47
CA VAL A 75 5.69 -9.06 -26.29
C VAL A 75 4.90 -7.78 -26.56
N PHE A 76 4.92 -6.81 -25.63
CA PHE A 76 4.11 -5.60 -25.69
C PHE A 76 4.95 -4.32 -25.58
N PRO A 77 4.50 -3.21 -26.20
CA PRO A 77 5.08 -1.89 -25.97
C PRO A 77 4.93 -1.47 -24.50
N VAL A 78 5.77 -0.52 -24.09
CA VAL A 78 5.77 0.01 -22.73
C VAL A 78 4.43 0.68 -22.43
N ALA A 79 3.68 0.15 -21.46
CA ALA A 79 2.45 0.79 -20.97
C ALA A 79 2.78 2.05 -20.17
N ALA A 80 1.82 2.98 -20.08
CA ALA A 80 2.04 4.26 -19.40
C ALA A 80 2.23 4.08 -17.88
N ASN A 81 1.57 3.07 -17.29
CA ASN A 81 1.64 2.78 -15.86
C ASN A 81 1.46 1.28 -15.52
N GLY A 82 1.64 0.96 -14.24
CA GLY A 82 1.51 -0.41 -13.73
C GLY A 82 0.09 -0.97 -13.89
N GLY A 83 -0.95 -0.14 -13.75
CA GLY A 83 -2.35 -0.55 -13.91
C GLY A 83 -2.66 -1.05 -15.32
N GLU A 84 -2.24 -0.30 -16.33
CA GLU A 84 -2.34 -0.70 -17.74
C GLU A 84 -1.53 -1.96 -18.03
N THR A 85 -0.33 -2.08 -17.45
CA THR A 85 0.51 -3.28 -17.62
C THR A 85 -0.24 -4.54 -17.14
N PHE A 86 -0.87 -4.49 -15.97
CA PHE A 86 -1.66 -5.61 -15.46
C PHE A 86 -2.88 -5.93 -16.32
N ALA A 87 -3.58 -4.92 -16.85
CA ALA A 87 -4.74 -5.11 -17.71
C ALA A 87 -4.36 -5.81 -19.03
N ILE A 88 -3.27 -5.38 -19.68
CA ILE A 88 -2.76 -5.99 -20.93
C ILE A 88 -2.30 -7.43 -20.68
N VAL A 89 -1.54 -7.66 -19.60
CA VAL A 89 -1.08 -9.01 -19.24
C VAL A 89 -2.25 -9.94 -18.93
N SER A 90 -3.25 -9.47 -18.18
CA SER A 90 -4.43 -10.27 -17.85
C SER A 90 -5.24 -10.62 -19.11
N GLU A 91 -5.40 -9.68 -20.04
CA GLU A 91 -6.04 -9.94 -21.32
C GLU A 91 -5.25 -10.94 -22.17
N TYR A 92 -3.93 -10.86 -22.18
CA TYR A 92 -3.09 -11.79 -22.94
C TYR A 92 -3.20 -13.25 -22.43
N TYR A 93 -3.16 -13.46 -21.11
CA TYR A 93 -3.18 -14.80 -20.53
C TYR A 93 -4.58 -15.40 -20.39
N PHE A 94 -5.59 -14.58 -20.09
CA PHE A 94 -6.93 -15.05 -19.73
C PHE A 94 -8.05 -14.47 -20.61
N GLY A 95 -7.74 -13.59 -21.56
CA GLY A 95 -8.72 -12.92 -22.41
C GLY A 95 -9.64 -11.97 -21.63
N LYS A 96 -10.81 -11.67 -22.23
CA LYS A 96 -11.86 -10.83 -21.63
C LYS A 96 -12.32 -11.27 -20.22
N PRO A 97 -12.50 -12.57 -19.88
CA PRO A 97 -12.87 -12.94 -18.52
C PRO A 97 -11.73 -12.67 -17.51
N GLY A 98 -10.47 -12.68 -17.96
CA GLY A 98 -9.30 -12.31 -17.16
C GLY A 98 -9.39 -10.91 -16.57
N GLN A 99 -9.78 -9.93 -17.39
CA GLN A 99 -9.91 -8.54 -16.96
C GLN A 99 -10.95 -8.36 -15.85
N ILE A 100 -12.07 -9.10 -15.92
CA ILE A 100 -13.11 -9.04 -14.89
C ILE A 100 -12.58 -9.63 -13.57
N ILE A 101 -11.88 -10.77 -13.64
CA ILE A 101 -11.27 -11.41 -12.47
C ILE A 101 -10.22 -10.48 -11.86
N LEU A 102 -9.36 -9.87 -12.68
CA LEU A 102 -8.34 -8.92 -12.25
C LEU A 102 -8.98 -7.72 -11.54
N ALA A 103 -10.01 -7.12 -12.13
CA ALA A 103 -10.72 -5.99 -11.54
C ALA A 103 -11.33 -6.35 -10.19
N LEU A 104 -11.90 -7.54 -10.05
CA LEU A 104 -12.50 -8.00 -8.79
C LEU A 104 -11.43 -8.26 -7.71
N ILE A 105 -10.32 -8.89 -8.08
CA ILE A 105 -9.19 -9.11 -7.16
C ILE A 105 -8.61 -7.78 -6.70
N PHE A 106 -8.37 -6.84 -7.62
CA PHE A 106 -7.83 -5.52 -7.30
C PHE A 106 -8.80 -4.73 -6.43
N ALA A 107 -10.10 -4.77 -6.73
CA ALA A 107 -11.12 -4.13 -5.89
C ALA A 107 -11.08 -4.66 -4.46
N VAL A 108 -11.06 -5.98 -4.25
CA VAL A 108 -10.99 -6.58 -2.91
C VAL A 108 -9.66 -6.27 -2.22
N ALA A 109 -8.54 -6.37 -2.93
CA ALA A 109 -7.21 -6.12 -2.40
C ALA A 109 -7.03 -4.65 -1.98
N CYS A 110 -7.44 -3.70 -2.80
CA CYS A 110 -7.38 -2.28 -2.50
C CYS A 110 -8.40 -1.88 -1.42
N LEU A 111 -9.58 -2.52 -1.39
CA LEU A 111 -10.61 -2.25 -0.39
C LEU A 111 -10.13 -2.58 1.03
N LYS A 112 -9.55 -3.77 1.25
CA LYS A 112 -9.03 -4.14 2.59
C LYS A 112 -7.95 -3.17 3.08
N THR A 113 -7.10 -2.68 2.16
CA THR A 113 -6.03 -1.75 2.47
C THR A 113 -6.62 -0.38 2.79
N ALA A 114 -7.49 0.14 1.93
CA ALA A 114 -8.16 1.42 2.14
C ALA A 114 -8.93 1.45 3.48
N ILE A 115 -9.66 0.39 3.82
CA ILE A 115 -10.32 0.26 5.12
C ILE A 115 -9.30 0.38 6.25
N GLY A 116 -8.20 -0.40 6.22
CA GLY A 116 -7.17 -0.36 7.25
C GLY A 116 -6.47 1.00 7.40
N LEU A 117 -6.22 1.70 6.29
CA LEU A 117 -5.64 3.05 6.30
C LEU A 117 -6.61 4.06 6.92
N VAL A 118 -7.86 4.07 6.48
CA VAL A 118 -8.89 5.02 6.95
C VAL A 118 -9.18 4.80 8.43
N THR A 119 -9.31 3.55 8.88
CA THR A 119 -9.55 3.25 10.30
C THR A 119 -8.36 3.70 11.16
N SER A 120 -7.14 3.39 10.73
CA SER A 120 -5.96 3.73 11.51
C SER A 120 -5.71 5.24 11.56
N CYS A 121 -5.92 5.96 10.46
CA CYS A 121 -5.88 7.42 10.44
C CYS A 121 -6.97 8.02 11.32
N GLY A 122 -8.20 7.49 11.27
CA GLY A 122 -9.29 7.92 12.12
C GLY A 122 -8.97 7.78 13.61
N GLU A 123 -8.47 6.61 14.04
CA GLU A 123 -8.07 6.37 15.44
C GLU A 123 -6.90 7.26 15.89
N THR A 124 -5.94 7.50 14.99
CA THR A 124 -4.78 8.33 15.29
C THR A 124 -5.19 9.80 15.46
N PHE A 125 -6.02 10.33 14.56
CA PHE A 125 -6.51 11.71 14.66
C PHE A 125 -7.44 11.92 15.86
N GLU A 126 -8.26 10.94 16.22
CA GLU A 126 -9.09 10.98 17.42
C GLU A 126 -8.23 11.06 18.70
N LYS A 127 -7.11 10.31 18.76
CA LYS A 127 -6.16 10.38 19.88
C LYS A 127 -5.39 11.71 19.93
N ILE A 128 -5.01 12.26 18.77
CA ILE A 128 -4.27 13.53 18.68
C ILE A 128 -5.17 14.72 19.04
N PHE A 129 -6.45 14.68 18.67
CA PHE A 129 -7.42 15.73 18.94
C PHE A 129 -8.52 15.24 19.90
N PRO A 130 -8.24 15.12 21.21
CA PRO A 130 -9.20 14.59 22.19
C PRO A 130 -10.46 15.45 22.39
N ASN A 131 -10.45 16.72 21.95
CA ASN A 131 -11.64 17.59 21.88
C ASN A 131 -12.20 17.75 20.45
N GLY A 132 -11.70 16.94 19.50
CA GLY A 132 -12.05 16.99 18.09
C GLY A 132 -13.27 16.14 17.72
N PRO A 133 -13.64 16.10 16.43
CA PRO A 133 -14.76 15.29 15.95
C PRO A 133 -14.49 13.78 16.12
N SER A 134 -15.55 13.00 16.38
CA SER A 134 -15.48 11.54 16.60
C SER A 134 -14.86 10.80 15.42
N TYR A 135 -14.21 9.66 15.69
CA TYR A 135 -13.69 8.70 14.71
C TYR A 135 -14.51 8.56 13.42
N ARG A 136 -15.85 8.45 13.52
CA ARG A 136 -16.74 8.28 12.36
C ARG A 136 -16.67 9.44 11.37
N VAL A 137 -16.54 10.67 11.88
CA VAL A 137 -16.47 11.87 11.04
C VAL A 137 -15.13 11.91 10.31
N TRP A 138 -14.03 11.62 11.01
CA TRP A 138 -12.70 11.50 10.38
C TRP A 138 -12.67 10.43 9.28
N ALA A 139 -13.23 9.25 9.55
CA ALA A 139 -13.29 8.17 8.58
C ALA A 139 -14.06 8.55 7.30
N VAL A 140 -15.18 9.26 7.44
CA VAL A 140 -15.96 9.77 6.29
C VAL A 140 -15.19 10.83 5.52
N ILE A 141 -14.53 11.77 6.21
CA ILE A 141 -13.72 12.82 5.57
C ILE A 141 -12.58 12.20 4.76
N PHE A 142 -11.80 11.28 5.33
CA PHE A 142 -10.71 10.62 4.63
C PHE A 142 -11.19 9.77 3.45
N SER A 143 -12.33 9.09 3.59
CA SER A 143 -12.92 8.29 2.51
C SER A 143 -13.39 9.17 1.34
N LEU A 144 -14.07 10.29 1.63
CA LEU A 144 -14.52 11.23 0.60
C LEU A 144 -13.34 11.90 -0.09
N LEU A 145 -12.34 12.37 0.66
CA LEU A 145 -11.12 12.94 0.08
C LEU A 145 -10.41 11.93 -0.83
N SER A 146 -10.23 10.69 -0.36
CA SER A 146 -9.60 9.63 -1.17
C SER A 146 -10.40 9.34 -2.44
N PHE A 147 -11.73 9.35 -2.35
CA PHE A 147 -12.60 9.19 -3.51
C PHE A 147 -12.44 10.33 -4.53
N LEU A 148 -12.39 11.59 -4.08
CA LEU A 148 -12.15 12.73 -4.97
C LEU A 148 -10.79 12.61 -5.65
N ILE A 149 -9.73 12.30 -4.89
CA ILE A 149 -8.37 12.17 -5.42
C ILE A 149 -8.27 11.01 -6.42
N ALA A 150 -8.94 9.89 -6.16
CA ALA A 150 -8.93 8.72 -7.04
C ALA A 150 -9.48 9.02 -8.45
N ASN A 151 -10.33 10.05 -8.61
CA ASN A 151 -10.85 10.46 -9.92
C ASN A 151 -9.84 11.24 -10.79
N VAL A 152 -8.70 11.67 -10.24
CA VAL A 152 -7.68 12.46 -10.96
C VAL A 152 -6.78 11.60 -11.86
N GLY A 153 -6.73 10.28 -11.62
CA GLY A 153 -5.96 9.31 -12.41
C GLY A 153 -4.61 8.95 -11.78
N LEU A 154 -4.13 7.73 -12.05
CA LEU A 154 -2.97 7.13 -11.39
C LEU A 154 -1.68 7.92 -11.63
N ASP A 155 -1.42 8.35 -12.86
CA ASP A 155 -0.18 9.06 -13.21
C ASP A 155 -0.04 10.39 -12.49
N ALA A 156 -1.15 11.14 -12.40
CA ALA A 156 -1.19 12.39 -11.66
C ALA A 156 -0.99 12.16 -10.15
N ILE A 157 -1.65 11.13 -9.58
CA ILE A 157 -1.48 10.77 -8.16
C ILE A 157 -0.01 10.46 -7.86
N ILE A 158 0.68 9.68 -8.71
CA ILE A 158 2.09 9.36 -8.54
C ILE A 158 2.94 10.64 -8.64
N ALA A 159 2.72 11.47 -9.65
CA ALA A 159 3.47 12.71 -9.86
C ALA A 159 3.33 13.70 -8.69
N TYR A 160 2.15 13.81 -8.07
CA TYR A 160 1.92 14.63 -6.89
C TYR A 160 2.45 13.99 -5.60
N SER A 161 2.43 12.66 -5.48
CA SER A 161 2.88 11.96 -4.27
C SER A 161 4.39 11.93 -4.14
N LEU A 162 5.14 11.83 -5.25
CA LEU A 162 6.62 11.82 -5.25
C LEU A 162 7.25 13.01 -4.51
N PRO A 163 6.94 14.29 -4.81
CA PRO A 163 7.55 15.42 -4.12
C PRO A 163 7.18 15.46 -2.63
N VAL A 164 5.96 15.06 -2.28
CA VAL A 164 5.52 14.98 -0.88
C VAL A 164 6.29 13.88 -0.12
N LEU A 165 6.47 12.71 -0.72
CA LEU A 165 7.25 11.62 -0.13
C LEU A 165 8.72 11.99 0.04
N MET A 166 9.35 12.60 -0.98
CA MET A 166 10.73 13.04 -0.89
C MET A 166 10.94 14.08 0.23
N PHE A 167 9.91 14.86 0.57
CA PHE A 167 9.93 15.77 1.71
C PHE A 167 9.70 15.07 3.05
N LEU A 168 8.78 14.10 3.11
CA LEU A 168 8.45 13.39 4.35
C LEU A 168 9.51 12.37 4.77
N TYR A 169 10.18 11.71 3.83
CA TYR A 169 11.16 10.67 4.13
C TYR A 169 12.33 11.14 5.01
N PRO A 170 12.98 12.29 4.75
CA PRO A 170 14.00 12.84 5.64
C PRO A 170 13.50 13.10 7.07
N LEU A 171 12.25 13.56 7.21
CA LEU A 171 11.65 13.90 8.50
C LEU A 171 11.23 12.67 9.30
N ALA A 172 10.94 11.55 8.63
CA ALA A 172 10.60 10.30 9.30
C ALA A 172 11.83 9.49 9.76
N VAL A 173 13.02 9.75 9.18
CA VAL A 173 14.27 9.04 9.48
C VAL A 173 15.18 9.82 10.46
N THR A 174 14.83 11.08 10.77
CA THR A 174 15.52 11.93 11.77
C THR A 174 14.90 11.77 13.16
#